data_AF-A0A7X8BNP2-F1
#
_entry.id   AF-A0A7X8BNP2-F1
#
_cell.length_a   1.000
_cell.length_b   1.000
_cell.length_c   1.000
_cell.angle_alpha   90.00
_cell.angle_beta   90.00
_cell.angle_gamma   90.00
#
_symmetry.space_group_name_H-M   'P 1'
#
loop_
_entity.id
_entity.type
_entity.pdbx_description
1 polymer ?
#
loop_
_entity_poly.entity_id
_entity_poly.type
_entity_poly.pdbx_seq_one_letter_code
_entity_poly.pdbx_strand_id
1 'polypeptide(L)'
;MTGYGRAVVELPNKKITIEIRSLNSKQFDLFTRLPLLYREKEIALRNSLSKQLERGKVDLSMNVEVVAKDVTSKIDHHVVKQYQQELTALAKEMSVPAPEDWFSVLMRLPDTMK
;
A
#
# COMPACT_ATOMS: atom_id res chain seq x y z
N MET A 1 -31.55 5.17 15.83
CA MET A 1 -30.49 4.32 16.39
C MET A 1 -29.22 4.55 15.58
N THR A 2 -28.11 4.85 16.24
CA THR A 2 -26.79 5.00 15.64
C THR A 2 -25.94 3.82 16.08
N GLY A 3 -25.16 3.24 15.17
CA GLY A 3 -24.31 2.09 15.46
C GLY A 3 -22.89 2.32 14.97
N TYR A 4 -21.93 1.76 15.68
CA TYR A 4 -20.53 1.68 15.23
C TYR A 4 -20.06 0.25 15.40
N GLY A 5 -19.41 -0.27 14.37
CA GLY A 5 -18.75 -1.55 14.38
C GLY A 5 -17.35 -1.41 13.79
N ARG A 6 -16.38 -2.08 14.40
CA ARG A 6 -15.02 -2.17 13.89
C ARG A 6 -14.54 -3.61 13.98
N ALA A 7 -13.97 -4.09 12.88
CA ALA A 7 -13.34 -5.39 12.79
C ALA A 7 -11.92 -5.21 12.26
N VAL A 8 -10.96 -5.91 12.86
CA VAL A 8 -9.56 -5.90 12.44
C VAL A 8 -9.16 -7.35 12.22
N VAL A 9 -8.59 -7.63 11.05
CA VAL A 9 -8.05 -8.94 10.70
C VAL A 9 -6.58 -8.77 10.38
N GLU A 10 -5.75 -9.48 11.12
CA GLU A 10 -4.31 -9.52 10.89
C GLU A 10 -3.98 -10.79 10.10
N LEU A 11 -3.39 -10.59 8.93
CA LEU A 11 -2.89 -11.64 8.03
C LEU A 11 -1.36 -11.54 7.97
N PRO A 12 -0.66 -12.61 7.54
CA PRO A 12 0.81 -12.65 7.56
C PRO A 12 1.50 -11.47 6.86
N ASN A 13 0.89 -10.92 5.82
CA ASN A 13 1.44 -9.84 4.98
C ASN A 13 0.60 -8.57 4.95
N LYS A 14 -0.50 -8.51 5.71
CA LYS A 14 -1.43 -7.37 5.68
C LYS A 14 -2.32 -7.31 6.90
N LYS A 15 -2.66 -6.10 7.31
CA LYS A 15 -3.65 -5.81 8.33
C LYS A 15 -4.83 -5.12 7.67
N ILE A 16 -5.99 -5.74 7.76
CA ILE A 16 -7.23 -5.24 7.19
C ILE A 16 -8.10 -4.72 8.33
N THR A 17 -8.48 -3.45 8.27
CA THR A 17 -9.40 -2.83 9.21
C THR A 17 -10.67 -2.46 8.47
N ILE A 18 -11.82 -2.91 8.96
CA ILE A 18 -13.14 -2.54 8.45
C ILE A 18 -13.86 -1.79 9.56
N GLU A 19 -14.37 -0.61 9.24
CA GLU A 19 -15.24 0.15 10.12
C GLU A 19 -16.59 0.38 9.45
N ILE A 20 -17.66 0.29 10.24
CA ILE A 20 -19.03 0.57 9.82
C ILE A 20 -19.63 1.56 10.81
N ARG A 21 -20.15 2.67 10.30
CA ARG A 21 -20.92 3.67 11.06
C ARG A 21 -22.32 3.71 10.49
N SER A 22 -23.34 3.62 11.34
CA SER A 22 -24.73 3.74 10.93
C SER A 22 -25.43 4.89 11.63
N LEU A 23 -26.24 5.61 10.87
CA LEU A 23 -27.10 6.68 11.32
C LEU A 23 -28.56 6.32 11.00
N ASN A 24 -29.46 6.75 11.89
CA ASN A 24 -30.88 6.59 11.65
C ASN A 24 -31.31 7.47 10.48
N SER A 25 -31.75 6.85 9.39
CA SER A 25 -32.27 7.55 8.22
C SER A 25 -33.48 6.80 7.69
N LYS A 26 -34.38 7.53 7.02
CA LYS A 26 -35.61 6.96 6.45
C LYS A 26 -35.35 6.05 5.25
N GLN A 27 -34.28 6.28 4.52
CA GLN A 27 -33.87 5.51 3.34
C GLN A 27 -32.58 4.76 3.64
N PHE A 28 -32.40 3.59 3.01
CA PHE A 28 -31.12 2.89 3.00
C PHE A 28 -30.17 3.58 2.03
N ASP A 29 -29.03 4.02 2.53
CA ASP A 29 -27.99 4.66 1.74
C ASP A 29 -26.64 4.18 2.24
N LEU A 30 -25.82 3.64 1.34
CA LEU A 30 -24.56 2.99 1.67
C LEU A 30 -23.42 3.71 0.96
N PHE A 31 -22.58 4.35 1.77
CA PHE A 31 -21.29 4.89 1.37
C PHE A 31 -20.20 3.87 1.67
N THR A 32 -19.45 3.48 0.65
CA THR A 32 -18.32 2.55 0.79
C THR A 32 -17.03 3.22 0.38
N ARG A 33 -16.05 3.23 1.29
CA ARG A 33 -14.67 3.63 1.01
C ARG A 33 -13.79 2.40 0.97
N LEU A 34 -13.55 1.88 -0.24
CA LEU A 34 -12.73 0.70 -0.48
C LEU A 34 -11.43 1.07 -1.23
N PRO A 35 -10.31 0.40 -0.96
CA PRO A 35 -9.11 0.49 -1.79
C PRO A 35 -9.41 0.02 -3.23
N LEU A 36 -8.68 0.54 -4.21
CA LEU A 36 -8.92 0.28 -5.64
C LEU A 36 -9.01 -1.21 -5.96
N LEU A 37 -8.10 -2.00 -5.38
CA LEU A 37 -8.02 -3.46 -5.56
C LEU A 37 -9.30 -4.20 -5.15
N TYR A 38 -10.10 -3.63 -4.25
CA TYR A 38 -11.29 -4.25 -3.69
C TYR A 38 -12.60 -3.61 -4.16
N ARG A 39 -12.57 -2.62 -5.06
CA ARG A 39 -13.78 -1.95 -5.56
C ARG A 39 -14.77 -2.91 -6.23
N GLU A 40 -14.29 -3.95 -6.88
CA GLU A 40 -15.17 -4.96 -7.49
C GLU A 40 -16.06 -5.68 -6.46
N LYS A 41 -15.65 -5.72 -5.19
CA LYS A 41 -16.44 -6.30 -4.09
C LYS A 41 -17.53 -5.36 -3.57
N GLU A 42 -17.55 -4.10 -4.00
CA GLU A 42 -18.52 -3.10 -3.53
C GLU A 42 -19.97 -3.56 -3.76
N ILE A 43 -20.29 -4.02 -4.98
CA ILE A 43 -21.65 -4.44 -5.32
C ILE A 43 -22.10 -5.62 -4.44
N ALA A 44 -21.20 -6.58 -4.21
CA ALA A 44 -21.49 -7.72 -3.36
C ALA A 44 -21.74 -7.31 -1.90
N LEU A 45 -20.92 -6.38 -1.36
CA LEU A 45 -21.10 -5.83 -0.02
C LEU A 45 -22.41 -5.05 0.09
N ARG A 46 -22.74 -4.22 -0.91
CA ARG A 46 -24.01 -3.47 -0.95
C ARG A 46 -25.22 -4.40 -0.92
N ASN A 47 -25.21 -5.45 -1.73
CA ASN A 47 -26.29 -6.44 -1.78
C ASN A 47 -26.41 -7.25 -0.48
N SER A 48 -25.30 -7.51 0.20
CA SER A 48 -25.32 -8.20 1.50
C SER A 48 -25.87 -7.29 2.61
N LEU A 49 -25.45 -6.03 2.63
CA LEU A 49 -25.85 -5.06 3.66
C LEU A 49 -27.31 -4.62 3.50
N SER A 50 -27.79 -4.43 2.27
CA SER A 50 -29.19 -4.05 2.01
C SER A 50 -30.18 -5.15 2.45
N LYS A 51 -29.77 -6.41 2.46
CA LYS A 51 -30.57 -7.53 2.99
C LYS A 51 -30.66 -7.55 4.51
N GLN A 52 -29.64 -7.04 5.21
CA GLN A 52 -29.59 -7.03 6.67
C GLN A 52 -30.11 -5.71 7.26
N LEU A 53 -29.97 -4.61 6.53
CA LEU A 53 -30.31 -3.26 6.98
C LEU A 53 -31.44 -2.70 6.11
N GLU A 54 -32.67 -2.70 6.65
CA GLU A 54 -33.85 -2.22 5.93
C GLU A 54 -33.86 -0.69 5.72
N ARG A 55 -33.28 0.07 6.65
CA ARG A 55 -33.22 1.55 6.62
C ARG A 55 -32.00 2.09 7.35
N GLY A 56 -31.50 3.24 6.91
CA GLY A 56 -30.39 3.93 7.57
C GLY A 56 -29.29 4.38 6.61
N LYS A 57 -28.52 5.38 7.02
CA LYS A 57 -27.29 5.76 6.34
C LYS A 57 -26.14 4.97 6.92
N VAL A 58 -25.41 4.25 6.09
CA VAL A 58 -24.30 3.39 6.48
C VAL A 58 -23.04 3.89 5.78
N ASP A 59 -21.98 4.15 6.54
CA ASP A 59 -20.64 4.43 6.05
C ASP A 59 -19.75 3.24 6.39
N LEU A 60 -19.29 2.54 5.36
CA LEU A 60 -18.36 1.42 5.46
C LEU A 60 -17.01 1.87 4.92
N SER A 61 -15.99 1.82 5.76
CA SER A 61 -14.61 2.05 5.33
C SER A 61 -13.77 0.80 5.51
N MET A 62 -12.94 0.50 4.50
CA MET A 62 -11.95 -0.56 4.54
C MET A 62 -10.57 0.06 4.37
N ASN A 63 -9.71 -0.17 5.35
CA ASN A 63 -8.30 0.16 5.27
C ASN A 63 -7.48 -1.13 5.18
N VAL A 64 -6.50 -1.16 4.28
CA VAL A 64 -5.60 -2.30 4.08
C VAL A 64 -4.19 -1.79 4.22
N GLU A 65 -3.56 -2.11 5.34
CA GLU A 65 -2.15 -1.85 5.60
C GLU A 65 -1.35 -3.07 5.17
N VAL A 66 -0.42 -2.89 4.24
CA VAL A 66 0.52 -3.96 3.87
C VAL A 66 1.59 -4.00 4.95
N VAL A 67 1.55 -5.05 5.77
CA VAL A 67 2.59 -5.30 6.78
C VAL A 67 3.67 -6.10 6.05
N ALA A 68 4.53 -5.38 5.34
CA ALA A 68 5.67 -5.98 4.64
C ALA A 68 6.61 -6.60 5.68
N LYS A 69 6.47 -7.90 5.94
CA LYS A 69 7.50 -8.70 6.63
C LYS A 69 8.59 -9.19 5.69
N ASP A 70 8.43 -9.01 4.39
CA ASP A 70 9.47 -9.28 3.42
C ASP A 70 9.94 -7.99 2.79
N VAL A 71 11.20 -7.67 3.09
CA VAL A 71 12.07 -6.77 2.36
C VAL A 71 12.13 -7.28 0.91
N THR A 72 11.17 -6.89 0.08
CA THR A 72 11.28 -7.06 -1.37
C THR A 72 12.04 -5.91 -2.01
N SER A 73 12.77 -5.10 -1.23
CA SER A 73 13.81 -4.22 -1.75
C SER A 73 14.92 -5.07 -2.36
N LYS A 74 14.66 -5.56 -3.56
CA LYS A 74 15.66 -6.32 -4.32
C LYS A 74 16.56 -5.27 -4.94
N ILE A 75 17.85 -5.39 -4.66
CA ILE A 75 18.86 -4.59 -5.34
C ILE A 75 18.80 -4.97 -6.81
N ASP A 76 18.61 -3.98 -7.67
CA ASP A 76 18.72 -4.21 -9.10
C ASP A 76 20.21 -4.31 -9.47
N HIS A 77 20.71 -5.54 -9.49
CA HIS A 77 22.11 -5.84 -9.82
C HIS A 77 22.54 -5.30 -11.18
N HIS A 78 21.62 -5.15 -12.15
CA HIS A 78 21.96 -4.61 -13.46
C HIS A 78 22.24 -3.11 -13.37
N VAL A 79 21.35 -2.36 -12.71
CA VAL A 79 21.47 -0.91 -12.52
C VAL A 79 22.70 -0.59 -11.67
N VAL A 80 22.90 -1.32 -10.57
CA VAL A 80 24.08 -1.13 -9.69
C VAL A 80 25.39 -1.36 -10.45
N LYS A 81 25.46 -2.41 -11.29
CA LYS A 81 26.65 -2.69 -12.10
C LYS A 81 26.91 -1.60 -13.15
N GLN A 82 25.87 -1.08 -13.77
CA GLN A 82 26.00 0.01 -14.74
C GLN A 82 26.54 1.27 -14.06
N TYR A 83 25.97 1.68 -12.92
CA TYR A 83 26.45 2.84 -12.20
C TYR A 83 27.90 2.70 -11.74
N GLN A 84 28.32 1.52 -11.28
CA GLN A 84 29.71 1.28 -10.92
C GLN A 84 30.65 1.50 -12.12
N GLN A 85 30.28 0.99 -13.30
CA GLN A 85 31.08 1.14 -14.51
C GLN A 85 31.19 2.60 -14.96
N GLU A 86 30.07 3.32 -14.98
CA GLU A 86 30.03 4.73 -15.39
C GLU A 86 30.81 5.62 -14.42
N LEU A 87 30.63 5.44 -13.10
CA LEU A 87 31.33 6.21 -12.09
C LEU A 87 32.84 5.94 -12.10
N THR A 88 33.25 4.70 -12.38
CA THR A 88 34.68 4.36 -12.49
C THR A 88 35.30 4.99 -13.74
N ALA A 89 34.58 5.01 -14.86
CA ALA A 89 35.03 5.66 -16.09
C ALA A 89 35.16 7.19 -15.90
N LEU A 90 34.16 7.82 -15.28
CA LEU A 90 34.17 9.25 -14.96
C LEU A 90 35.30 9.62 -13.99
N ALA A 91 35.52 8.82 -12.94
CA ALA A 91 36.63 9.05 -12.00
C ALA A 91 37.98 9.03 -12.71
N LYS A 92 38.18 8.12 -13.67
CA LYS A 92 39.39 8.04 -14.49
C LYS A 92 39.56 9.24 -15.42
N GLU A 93 38.48 9.70 -16.04
CA GLU A 93 38.49 10.88 -16.91
C GLU A 93 38.79 12.16 -16.13
N MET A 94 38.17 12.31 -14.96
CA MET A 94 38.33 13.49 -14.10
C MET A 94 39.59 13.46 -13.23
N SER A 95 40.38 12.38 -13.29
CA SER A 95 41.53 12.14 -12.39
C SER A 95 41.18 12.25 -10.90
N VAL A 96 39.98 11.81 -10.53
CA VAL A 96 39.47 11.79 -9.15
C VAL A 96 39.59 10.36 -8.61
N PRO A 97 40.00 10.15 -7.34
CA PRO A 97 40.04 8.83 -6.75
C PRO A 97 38.65 8.18 -6.70
N ALA A 98 38.59 6.88 -6.98
CA ALA A 98 37.37 6.10 -6.82
C ALA A 98 36.93 6.09 -5.34
N PRO A 99 35.61 6.03 -5.06
CA PRO A 99 35.11 5.92 -3.69
C PRO A 99 35.64 4.66 -2.99
N GLU A 100 36.02 4.77 -1.73
CA GLU A 100 36.39 3.60 -0.90
C GLU A 100 35.14 2.77 -0.53
N ASP A 101 33.99 3.43 -0.34
CA ASP A 101 32.71 2.78 -0.06
C ASP A 101 31.74 2.90 -1.24
N TRP A 102 31.87 1.96 -2.17
CA TRP A 102 30.98 1.85 -3.33
C TRP A 102 29.53 1.58 -2.96
N PHE A 103 29.25 0.82 -1.90
CA PHE A 103 27.89 0.46 -1.55
C PHE A 103 27.12 1.67 -1.03
N SER A 104 27.73 2.51 -0.19
CA SER A 104 27.09 3.75 0.27
C SER A 104 26.80 4.74 -0.86
N VAL A 105 27.65 4.79 -1.89
CA VAL A 105 27.43 5.64 -3.06
C VAL A 105 26.32 5.07 -3.93
N LEU A 106 26.40 3.78 -4.28
CA LEU A 106 25.46 3.13 -5.20
C LEU A 106 24.04 3.07 -4.61
N MET A 107 23.89 2.80 -3.31
CA MET A 107 22.56 2.75 -2.66
C MET A 107 21.89 4.13 -2.54
N ARG A 108 22.61 5.24 -2.76
CA ARG A 108 22.03 6.59 -2.82
C ARG A 108 21.56 6.99 -4.22
N LEU A 109 21.94 6.22 -5.23
CA LEU A 109 21.56 6.51 -6.62
C LEU A 109 20.13 6.04 -6.88
N PRO A 110 19.36 6.79 -7.70
CA PRO A 110 18.01 6.43 -8.06
C PRO A 110 17.96 5.04 -8.72
N ASP A 111 16.81 4.36 -8.59
CA ASP A 111 16.51 3.09 -9.27
C ASP A 111 17.37 1.87 -8.86
N THR A 112 18.23 1.99 -7.85
CA THR A 112 19.05 0.86 -7.35
C THR A 112 18.29 -0.08 -6.42
N MET A 113 17.17 0.38 -5.87
CA MET A 113 16.26 -0.38 -5.01
C MET A 113 14.92 -0.54 -5.73
N LYS A 114 14.44 -1.78 -5.90
CA LYS A 114 13.12 -2.12 -6.47
C LYS A 114 12.13 -2.56 -5.39
#